data_AF-A0A9R0TD14-F1
#
_entry.id   AF-A0A9R0TD14-F1
#
_cell.length_a   1.000
_cell.length_b   1.000
_cell.length_c   1.000
_cell.angle_alpha   90.00
_cell.angle_beta   90.00
_cell.angle_gamma   90.00
#
_symmetry.space_group_name_H-M   'P 1'
#
loop_
_entity.id
_entity.type
_entity.pdbx_description
1 polymer ?
#
loop_
_entity_poly.entity_id
_entity_poly.type
_entity_poly.pdbx_seq_one_letter_code
_entity_poly.pdbx_strand_id
1 'polypeptide(L)'
;MQYGNSLDSGESNCLITRLLDIMLYLCERGHVEGGMVFQLLEDLTDMSTIKDCKDVFGYIESKQDVLGKQELFGRGKLVMLRTCNQLLRRLSKSNDVVFCGRIIMFLAHFFPLSERSALNIKGVFNTSNETKYEKDATDGISVDFNFYQTLWSLQEHFRNPALTTTNPTKWQKFASNLTVVLSTFEAQPLSDADGKHNNLEQEEDAAFNIKYLTSSKLMGLELKDASFRRHILVQCLIFFDYLKHLGVSHCLSIP
;
A
#
# COMPACT_ATOMS: atom_id res chain seq x y z
N MET A 1 46.14 -8.65 16.81
CA MET A 1 45.19 -7.97 15.91
C MET A 1 44.31 -9.03 15.28
N GLN A 2 43.01 -8.73 15.13
CA GLN A 2 41.98 -9.44 14.32
C GLN A 2 41.51 -10.79 14.87
N TYR A 3 40.23 -11.09 15.13
CA TYR A 3 38.92 -10.44 15.04
C TYR A 3 38.10 -10.99 16.25
N GLY A 4 37.38 -10.22 17.07
CA GLY A 4 36.18 -9.48 16.68
C GLY A 4 34.92 -10.37 16.65
N ASN A 5 34.70 -11.24 17.64
CA ASN A 5 33.46 -12.03 17.77
C ASN A 5 32.28 -11.09 18.09
N SER A 6 31.32 -10.98 17.17
CA SER A 6 30.05 -10.29 17.38
C SER A 6 29.08 -11.17 18.17
N LEU A 7 29.22 -11.18 19.49
CA LEU A 7 28.31 -11.91 20.40
C LEU A 7 27.19 -11.03 21.00
N ASP A 8 27.17 -9.73 20.72
CA ASP A 8 26.43 -8.76 21.55
C ASP A 8 24.98 -8.48 21.10
N SER A 9 24.59 -8.81 19.86
CA SER A 9 23.24 -8.51 19.36
C SER A 9 22.17 -9.50 19.81
N GLY A 10 22.54 -10.74 20.13
CA GLY A 10 21.59 -11.79 20.55
C GLY A 10 21.16 -11.69 22.02
N GLU A 11 22.09 -11.37 22.92
CA GLU A 11 21.79 -11.25 24.36
C GLU A 11 20.95 -10.01 24.68
N SER A 12 21.26 -8.88 24.04
CA SER A 12 20.52 -7.62 24.23
C SER A 12 19.05 -7.73 23.83
N ASN A 13 18.76 -8.39 22.70
CA ASN A 13 17.38 -8.66 22.26
C ASN A 13 16.63 -9.60 23.22
N CYS A 14 17.34 -10.56 23.84
CA CYS A 14 16.77 -11.45 24.86
C CYS A 14 16.41 -10.69 26.15
N LEU A 15 17.19 -9.68 26.54
CA LEU A 15 16.91 -8.88 27.74
C LEU A 15 15.67 -7.99 27.56
N ILE A 16 15.56 -7.30 26.43
CA ILE A 16 14.41 -6.42 26.13
C ILE A 16 13.12 -7.24 26.07
N THR A 17 13.13 -8.38 25.37
CA THR A 17 11.95 -9.26 25.28
C THR A 17 11.53 -9.79 26.64
N ARG A 18 12.47 -10.14 27.53
CA ARG A 18 12.17 -10.53 28.91
C ARG A 18 11.51 -9.40 29.72
N LEU A 19 11.96 -8.15 29.56
CA LEU A 19 11.34 -7.00 30.22
C LEU A 19 9.92 -6.78 29.71
N LEU A 20 9.70 -6.91 28.40
CA LEU A 20 8.37 -6.81 27.79
C LEU A 20 7.45 -7.95 28.27
N ASP A 21 7.97 -9.18 28.42
CA ASP A 21 7.21 -10.32 28.95
C ASP A 21 6.78 -10.09 30.41
N ILE A 22 7.68 -9.56 31.25
CA ILE A 22 7.36 -9.21 32.65
C ILE A 22 6.26 -8.14 32.66
N MET A 23 6.40 -7.10 31.84
CA MET A 23 5.42 -6.03 31.78
C MET A 23 4.05 -6.52 31.31
N LEU A 24 4.03 -7.37 30.29
CA LEU A 24 2.81 -7.99 29.78
C LEU A 24 2.16 -8.87 30.85
N TYR A 25 2.94 -9.67 31.58
CA TYR A 25 2.46 -10.48 32.69
C TYR A 25 1.81 -9.64 33.79
N LEU A 26 2.44 -8.53 34.18
CA LEU A 26 1.88 -7.62 35.20
C LEU A 26 0.58 -6.95 34.73
N CYS A 27 0.48 -6.62 33.44
CA CYS A 27 -0.74 -6.09 32.83
C CYS A 27 -1.86 -7.13 32.82
N GLU A 28 -1.57 -8.38 32.42
CA GLU A 28 -2.57 -9.47 32.40
C GLU A 28 -3.08 -9.82 33.81
N ARG A 29 -2.23 -9.70 34.83
CA ARG A 29 -2.63 -9.94 36.22
C ARG A 29 -3.33 -8.73 36.87
N GLY A 30 -3.44 -7.61 36.16
CA GLY A 30 -4.02 -6.37 36.69
C GLY A 30 -3.18 -5.71 37.79
N HIS A 31 -1.89 -6.06 37.91
CA HIS A 31 -0.96 -5.38 38.82
C HIS A 31 -0.53 -4.01 38.27
N VAL A 32 -0.58 -3.85 36.95
CA VAL A 32 -0.30 -2.60 36.24
C VAL A 32 -1.44 -2.34 35.23
N GLU A 33 -1.67 -1.08 34.90
CA GLU A 33 -2.67 -0.71 33.89
C GLU A 33 -2.36 -1.36 32.54
N GLY A 34 -3.35 -2.04 31.95
CA GLY A 34 -3.19 -2.80 30.71
C GLY A 34 -2.76 -1.98 29.48
N GLY A 35 -2.91 -0.66 29.50
CA GLY A 35 -2.42 0.23 28.46
C GLY A 35 -0.89 0.42 28.47
N MET A 36 -0.23 0.16 29.61
CA MET A 36 1.18 0.48 29.79
C MET A 36 2.12 -0.35 28.91
N VAL A 37 1.77 -1.61 28.63
CA VAL A 37 2.56 -2.44 27.69
C VAL A 37 2.56 -1.83 26.28
N PHE A 38 1.45 -1.21 25.86
CA PHE A 38 1.35 -0.55 24.56
C PHE A 38 2.15 0.76 24.53
N GLN A 39 2.12 1.52 25.61
CA GLN A 39 2.92 2.75 25.72
C GLN A 39 4.42 2.43 25.66
N LEU A 40 4.85 1.40 26.39
CA LEU A 40 6.25 0.96 26.37
C LEU A 40 6.68 0.49 24.96
N LEU A 41 5.81 -0.23 24.24
CA LEU A 41 6.07 -0.62 22.85
C LEU A 41 6.14 0.60 21.92
N GLU A 42 5.27 1.60 22.09
CA GLU A 42 5.32 2.86 21.36
C GLU A 42 6.67 3.55 21.57
N ASP A 43 7.03 3.80 22.83
CA ASP A 43 8.28 4.48 23.22
C ASP A 43 9.52 3.73 22.69
N LEU A 44 9.53 2.40 22.82
CA LEU A 44 10.62 1.57 22.33
C LEU A 44 10.76 1.67 20.82
N THR A 45 9.66 1.59 20.08
CA THR A 45 9.72 1.71 18.62
C THR A 45 10.14 3.12 18.19
N ASP A 46 9.68 4.19 18.85
CA ASP A 46 10.01 5.57 18.47
C ASP A 46 11.50 5.89 18.67
N MET A 47 12.09 5.36 19.75
CA MET A 47 13.49 5.62 20.12
C MET A 47 14.51 4.67 19.46
N SER A 48 14.04 3.67 18.70
CA SER A 48 14.89 2.64 18.10
C SER A 48 15.19 2.87 16.62
N THR A 49 16.25 2.26 16.09
CA THR A 49 16.51 2.29 14.63
C THR A 49 15.50 1.43 13.87
N ILE A 50 15.37 1.60 12.54
CA ILE A 50 14.50 0.74 11.71
C ILE A 50 14.89 -0.74 11.80
N LYS A 51 16.19 -1.03 11.98
CA LYS A 51 16.67 -2.40 12.14
C LYS A 51 16.09 -3.02 13.41
N ASP A 52 16.23 -2.33 14.53
CA ASP A 52 15.76 -2.84 15.84
C ASP A 52 14.22 -2.84 15.92
N CYS A 53 13.56 -1.90 15.24
CA CYS A 53 12.10 -1.91 15.10
C CYS A 53 11.57 -3.21 14.46
N LYS A 54 12.34 -3.85 13.56
CA LYS A 54 11.93 -5.14 12.96
C LYS A 54 11.90 -6.27 14.00
N ASP A 55 12.84 -6.24 14.95
CA ASP A 55 12.92 -7.22 16.05
C ASP A 55 11.81 -6.96 17.08
N VAL A 56 11.63 -5.70 17.49
CA VAL A 56 10.54 -5.28 18.39
C VAL A 56 9.18 -5.62 17.79
N PHE A 57 8.99 -5.37 16.49
CA PHE A 57 7.75 -5.73 15.82
C PHE A 57 7.55 -7.25 15.70
N GLY A 58 8.63 -8.02 15.54
CA GLY A 58 8.57 -9.48 15.63
C GLY A 58 8.07 -9.96 16.99
N TYR A 59 8.46 -9.30 18.08
CA TYR A 59 7.88 -9.56 19.40
C TYR A 59 6.38 -9.23 19.45
N ILE A 60 5.96 -8.06 18.93
CA ILE A 60 4.55 -7.65 18.88
C ILE A 60 3.71 -8.71 18.15
N GLU A 61 4.16 -9.17 16.98
CA GLU A 61 3.49 -10.24 16.21
C GLU A 61 3.40 -11.53 17.02
N SER A 62 4.47 -11.93 17.72
CA SER A 62 4.48 -13.15 18.55
C SER A 62 3.52 -13.12 19.74
N LYS A 63 3.13 -11.93 20.20
CA LYS A 63 2.23 -11.72 21.34
C LYS A 63 0.85 -11.20 20.93
N GLN A 64 0.52 -11.21 19.64
CA GLN A 64 -0.72 -10.63 19.13
C GLN A 64 -1.98 -11.20 19.79
N ASP A 65 -2.01 -12.52 20.05
CA ASP A 65 -3.17 -13.19 20.67
C ASP A 65 -3.41 -12.70 22.10
N VAL A 66 -2.32 -12.38 22.81
CA VAL A 66 -2.37 -11.88 24.18
C VAL A 66 -2.75 -10.39 24.19
N LEU A 67 -2.08 -9.58 23.38
CA LEU A 67 -2.35 -8.15 23.23
C LEU A 67 -3.78 -7.88 22.71
N GLY A 68 -4.33 -8.80 21.92
CA GLY A 68 -5.67 -8.74 21.35
C GLY A 68 -6.80 -9.10 22.31
N LYS A 69 -6.49 -9.63 23.52
CA LYS A 69 -7.51 -9.90 24.55
C LYS A 69 -8.24 -8.61 24.91
N GLN A 70 -9.57 -8.66 25.06
CA GLN A 70 -10.40 -7.46 25.25
C GLN A 70 -9.93 -6.54 26.39
N GLU A 71 -9.44 -7.13 27.49
CA GLU A 71 -8.94 -6.41 28.67
C GLU A 71 -7.76 -5.48 28.33
N LEU A 72 -6.87 -5.92 27.44
CA LEU A 72 -5.69 -5.16 26.99
C LEU A 72 -6.01 -4.33 25.75
N PHE A 73 -6.65 -4.94 24.75
CA PHE A 73 -6.99 -4.31 23.48
C PHE A 73 -7.81 -3.03 23.67
N GLY A 74 -8.83 -3.06 24.53
CA GLY A 74 -9.67 -1.88 24.80
C GLY A 74 -8.88 -0.68 25.35
N ARG A 75 -7.79 -0.93 26.07
CA ARG A 75 -6.90 0.09 26.65
C ARG A 75 -5.81 0.54 25.69
N GLY A 76 -5.32 -0.36 24.84
CA GLY A 76 -4.11 -0.15 24.02
C GLY A 76 -4.31 0.06 22.53
N LYS A 77 -5.50 -0.24 21.97
CA LYS A 77 -5.70 -0.28 20.51
C LYS A 77 -5.31 1.00 19.78
N LEU A 78 -5.63 2.16 20.34
CA LEU A 78 -5.30 3.45 19.69
C LEU A 78 -3.79 3.74 19.73
N VAL A 79 -3.11 3.32 20.79
CA VAL A 79 -1.65 3.42 20.91
C VAL A 79 -1.02 2.51 19.86
N MET A 80 -1.42 1.23 19.80
CA MET A 80 -0.93 0.28 18.80
C MET A 80 -1.15 0.77 17.35
N LEU A 81 -2.34 1.33 17.07
CA LEU A 81 -2.64 1.93 15.76
C LEU A 81 -1.69 3.09 15.44
N ARG A 82 -1.43 3.96 16.42
CA ARG A 82 -0.52 5.10 16.25
C ARG A 82 0.91 4.62 16.02
N THR A 83 1.39 3.68 16.83
CA THR A 83 2.71 3.05 16.72
C THR A 83 2.92 2.45 15.33
N CYS A 84 1.97 1.64 14.84
CA CYS A 84 2.07 1.04 13.51
C CYS A 84 2.07 2.12 12.40
N ASN A 85 1.23 3.16 12.51
CA ASN A 85 1.21 4.24 11.54
C ASN A 85 2.49 5.09 11.56
N GLN A 86 3.11 5.31 12.72
CA GLN A 86 4.40 5.98 12.84
C GLN A 86 5.51 5.16 12.19
N LEU A 87 5.55 3.85 12.45
CA LEU A 87 6.49 2.95 11.78
C LEU A 87 6.32 3.03 10.25
N LEU A 88 5.10 2.90 9.72
CA LEU A 88 4.83 3.01 8.29
C LEU A 88 5.27 4.34 7.67
N ARG A 89 5.29 5.44 8.44
CA ARG A 89 5.80 6.74 7.98
C ARG A 89 7.32 6.82 7.95
N ARG A 90 8.00 6.08 8.84
CA ARG A 90 9.47 6.06 8.93
C ARG A 90 10.11 5.13 7.91
N LEU A 91 9.37 4.14 7.40
CA LEU A 91 9.86 3.14 6.46
C LEU A 91 9.98 3.67 5.02
N SER A 92 11.00 3.18 4.31
CA SER A 92 11.13 3.44 2.88
C SER A 92 10.11 2.62 2.09
N LYS A 93 9.30 3.31 1.29
CA LYS A 93 8.28 2.67 0.42
C LYS A 93 8.87 1.83 -0.71
N SER A 94 10.18 1.90 -0.93
CA SER A 94 10.88 1.13 -1.97
C SER A 94 11.75 0.01 -1.40
N ASN A 95 12.32 0.20 -0.19
CA ASN A 95 13.29 -0.74 0.38
C ASN A 95 12.72 -1.60 1.50
N ASP A 96 11.71 -1.12 2.24
CA ASP A 96 11.15 -1.81 3.42
C ASP A 96 9.76 -2.39 3.15
N VAL A 97 9.49 -2.75 1.89
CA VAL A 97 8.16 -3.15 1.40
C VAL A 97 7.62 -4.37 2.14
N VAL A 98 8.49 -5.35 2.40
CA VAL A 98 8.14 -6.56 3.17
C VAL A 98 7.74 -6.20 4.60
N PHE A 99 8.46 -5.27 5.24
CA PHE A 99 8.15 -4.87 6.60
C PHE A 99 6.88 -4.01 6.68
N CYS A 100 6.67 -3.11 5.72
CA CYS A 100 5.39 -2.42 5.55
C CYS A 100 4.22 -3.42 5.40
N GLY A 101 4.41 -4.47 4.60
CA GLY A 101 3.44 -5.55 4.42
C GLY A 101 3.11 -6.26 5.72
N ARG A 102 4.14 -6.65 6.50
CA ARG A 102 3.96 -7.25 7.83
C ARG A 102 3.15 -6.37 8.77
N ILE A 103 3.46 -5.07 8.84
CA ILE A 103 2.70 -4.13 9.68
C ILE A 103 1.24 -4.02 9.25
N ILE A 104 0.98 -3.95 7.94
CA ILE A 104 -0.40 -3.87 7.41
C ILE A 104 -1.17 -5.17 7.67
N MET A 105 -0.54 -6.33 7.49
CA MET A 105 -1.14 -7.64 7.80
C MET A 105 -1.45 -7.78 9.29
N PHE A 106 -0.52 -7.37 10.15
CA PHE A 106 -0.74 -7.32 11.59
C PHE A 106 -1.92 -6.40 11.93
N LEU A 107 -1.99 -5.18 11.39
CA LEU A 107 -3.11 -4.26 11.62
C LEU A 107 -4.45 -4.86 11.17
N ALA A 108 -4.48 -5.56 10.02
CA ALA A 108 -5.70 -6.20 9.52
C ALA A 108 -6.17 -7.37 10.40
N HIS A 109 -5.24 -8.08 11.04
CA HIS A 109 -5.56 -9.18 11.96
C HIS A 109 -5.89 -8.69 13.37
N PHE A 110 -5.10 -7.75 13.90
CA PHE A 110 -5.19 -7.25 15.27
C PHE A 110 -6.45 -6.41 15.51
N PHE A 111 -6.97 -5.73 14.48
CA PHE A 111 -8.22 -4.98 14.57
C PHE A 111 -9.39 -5.78 13.98
N PRO A 112 -10.36 -6.22 14.79
CA PRO A 112 -11.56 -6.87 14.29
C PRO A 112 -12.28 -6.02 13.23
N LEU A 113 -12.92 -6.64 12.23
CA LEU A 113 -13.65 -5.92 11.17
C LEU A 113 -14.80 -5.05 11.70
N SER A 114 -15.29 -5.32 12.92
CA SER A 114 -16.27 -4.50 13.62
C SER A 114 -15.70 -3.19 14.17
N GLU A 115 -14.38 -3.05 14.26
CA GLU A 115 -13.74 -1.84 14.78
C GLU A 115 -13.81 -0.70 13.77
N ARG A 116 -14.38 0.41 14.21
CA ARG A 116 -14.53 1.62 13.40
C ARG A 116 -13.18 2.12 12.86
N SER A 117 -12.10 1.93 13.62
CA SER A 117 -10.74 2.32 13.25
C SER A 117 -10.12 1.50 12.11
N ALA A 118 -10.66 0.31 11.82
CA ALA A 118 -10.22 -0.55 10.73
C ALA A 118 -10.95 -0.25 9.39
N LEU A 119 -11.96 0.62 9.40
CA LEU A 119 -12.84 0.84 8.26
C LEU A 119 -12.69 2.25 7.69
N ASN A 120 -12.64 2.36 6.36
CA ASN A 120 -12.72 3.64 5.65
C ASN A 120 -14.18 4.12 5.51
N ILE A 121 -14.84 4.44 6.63
CA ILE A 121 -16.28 4.79 6.65
C ILE A 121 -16.58 6.06 5.87
N LYS A 122 -15.63 6.99 5.81
CA LYS A 122 -15.81 8.23 5.03
C LYS A 122 -15.65 8.00 3.53
N GLY A 123 -15.19 6.82 3.10
CA GLY A 123 -14.93 6.52 1.69
C GLY A 123 -13.91 7.46 1.05
N VAL A 124 -12.98 8.01 1.84
CA VAL A 124 -12.02 8.99 1.32
C VAL A 124 -10.94 8.26 0.54
N PHE A 125 -10.74 8.68 -0.70
CA PHE A 125 -9.69 8.14 -1.57
C PHE A 125 -8.31 8.62 -1.14
N ASN A 126 -7.30 7.75 -1.31
CA ASN A 126 -5.91 8.11 -1.04
C ASN A 126 -5.31 8.91 -2.21
N THR A 127 -5.44 10.23 -2.15
CA THR A 127 -4.91 11.15 -3.18
C THR A 127 -3.39 11.32 -3.13
N SER A 128 -2.72 10.87 -2.06
CA SER A 128 -1.26 10.98 -1.92
C SER A 128 -0.48 10.01 -2.81
N ASN A 129 -1.10 8.91 -3.26
CA ASN A 129 -0.45 7.95 -4.16
C ASN A 129 -0.53 8.44 -5.62
N GLU A 130 0.31 9.41 -5.94
CA GLU A 130 0.40 9.97 -7.29
C GLU A 130 1.29 9.11 -8.21
N THR A 131 0.80 8.84 -9.41
CA THR A 131 1.61 8.33 -10.52
C THR A 131 2.35 9.51 -11.14
N LYS A 132 3.66 9.59 -10.91
CA LYS A 132 4.52 10.63 -11.49
C LYS A 132 4.97 10.17 -12.87
N TYR A 133 4.87 11.03 -13.87
CA TYR A 133 5.27 10.75 -15.25
C TYR A 133 5.86 12.02 -15.88
N GLU A 134 6.56 11.85 -17.00
CA GLU A 134 7.27 12.92 -17.72
C GLU A 134 6.26 13.93 -18.31
N LYS A 135 6.54 15.23 -18.17
CA LYS A 135 5.64 16.28 -18.68
C LYS A 135 6.11 16.89 -20.00
N ASP A 136 7.40 16.80 -20.28
CA ASP A 136 8.03 17.38 -21.46
C ASP A 136 8.73 16.27 -22.26
N ALA A 137 8.70 16.40 -23.59
CA ALA A 137 9.41 15.47 -24.46
C ALA A 137 10.92 15.64 -24.28
N THR A 138 11.65 14.52 -24.18
CA THR A 138 13.11 14.54 -24.17
C THR A 138 13.62 14.42 -25.61
N ASP A 139 14.62 15.23 -25.96
CA ASP A 139 15.18 15.28 -27.32
C ASP A 139 15.72 13.90 -27.76
N GLY A 140 15.33 13.47 -28.96
CA GLY A 140 15.90 12.29 -29.62
C GLY A 140 15.06 11.01 -29.64
N ILE A 141 13.77 11.06 -29.30
CA ILE A 141 12.91 9.87 -29.25
C ILE A 141 11.73 9.99 -30.24
N SER A 142 11.53 8.96 -31.07
CA SER A 142 10.34 8.76 -31.89
C SER A 142 9.24 8.05 -31.09
N VAL A 143 8.78 8.67 -30.00
CA VAL A 143 7.62 8.21 -29.23
C VAL A 143 6.51 9.22 -29.43
N ASP A 144 5.28 8.73 -29.62
CA ASP A 144 4.10 9.58 -29.58
C ASP A 144 3.89 10.10 -28.15
N PHE A 145 4.53 11.23 -27.86
CA PHE A 145 4.50 11.86 -26.55
C PHE A 145 3.09 12.35 -26.19
N ASN A 146 2.28 12.72 -27.19
CA ASN A 146 0.88 13.10 -26.97
C ASN A 146 0.08 11.90 -26.46
N PHE A 147 0.27 10.73 -27.06
CA PHE A 147 -0.36 9.50 -26.57
C PHE A 147 0.12 9.13 -25.17
N TYR A 148 1.44 9.20 -24.91
CA TYR A 148 2.01 8.95 -23.59
C TYR A 148 1.38 9.85 -22.50
N GLN A 149 1.28 11.16 -22.76
CA GLN A 149 0.61 12.09 -21.84
C GLN A 149 -0.88 11.77 -21.67
N THR A 150 -1.56 11.41 -22.77
CA THR A 150 -2.98 11.04 -22.76
C THR A 150 -3.22 9.84 -21.86
N LEU A 151 -2.43 8.77 -22.03
CA LEU A 151 -2.51 7.56 -21.22
C LEU A 151 -2.29 7.87 -19.73
N TRP A 152 -1.17 8.51 -19.38
CA TRP A 152 -0.84 8.72 -17.97
C TRP A 152 -1.74 9.75 -17.28
N SER A 153 -2.36 10.66 -18.04
CA SER A 153 -3.38 11.57 -17.49
C SER A 153 -4.60 10.84 -16.91
N LEU A 154 -4.91 9.63 -17.39
CA LEU A 154 -6.00 8.81 -16.85
C LEU A 154 -5.80 8.46 -15.37
N GLN A 155 -4.55 8.36 -14.92
CA GLN A 155 -4.25 7.97 -13.54
C GLN A 155 -4.75 8.98 -12.50
N GLU A 156 -4.84 10.28 -12.84
CA GLU A 156 -5.43 11.28 -11.94
C GLU A 156 -6.91 10.95 -11.66
N HIS A 157 -7.62 10.50 -12.69
CA HIS A 157 -9.05 10.16 -12.62
C HIS A 157 -9.28 8.87 -11.83
N PHE A 158 -8.45 7.84 -12.03
CA PHE A 158 -8.52 6.61 -11.24
C PHE A 158 -8.16 6.83 -9.77
N ARG A 159 -7.23 7.76 -9.47
CA ARG A 159 -6.84 8.12 -8.10
C ARG A 159 -7.96 8.83 -7.33
N ASN A 160 -8.76 9.64 -8.01
CA ASN A 160 -9.88 10.35 -7.39
C ASN A 160 -11.14 10.31 -8.28
N PRO A 161 -11.89 9.19 -8.22
CA PRO A 161 -13.10 9.04 -9.02
C PRO A 161 -14.18 10.08 -8.70
N ALA A 162 -14.36 10.43 -7.43
CA ALA A 162 -15.36 11.40 -6.99
C ALA A 162 -15.17 12.81 -7.59
N LEU A 163 -13.93 13.28 -7.72
CA LEU A 163 -13.66 14.57 -8.38
C LEU A 163 -13.88 14.53 -9.89
N THR A 164 -13.76 13.35 -10.51
CA THR A 164 -13.96 13.19 -11.95
C THR A 164 -15.44 13.19 -12.31
N THR A 165 -16.29 12.58 -11.48
CA THR A 165 -17.73 12.51 -11.72
C THR A 165 -18.46 13.81 -11.43
N THR A 166 -17.99 14.58 -10.45
CA THR A 166 -18.64 15.84 -10.03
C THR A 166 -18.30 17.02 -10.94
N ASN A 167 -17.21 16.95 -11.70
CA ASN A 167 -16.76 18.03 -12.58
C ASN A 167 -16.96 17.67 -14.06
N PRO A 168 -17.93 18.29 -14.77
CA PRO A 168 -18.23 17.98 -16.16
C PRO A 168 -17.04 18.12 -17.11
N THR A 169 -16.15 19.11 -16.91
CA THR A 169 -14.98 19.29 -17.81
C THR A 169 -13.94 18.20 -17.59
N LYS A 170 -13.72 17.76 -16.35
CA LYS A 170 -12.85 16.61 -16.04
C LYS A 170 -13.44 15.32 -16.61
N TRP A 171 -14.75 15.12 -16.51
CA TRP A 171 -15.44 13.97 -17.09
C TRP A 171 -15.28 13.90 -18.62
N GLN A 172 -15.53 15.00 -19.32
CA GLN A 172 -15.40 15.05 -20.79
C GLN A 172 -13.97 14.75 -21.23
N LYS A 173 -12.97 15.34 -20.54
CA LYS A 173 -11.55 15.08 -20.81
C LYS A 173 -11.17 13.62 -20.54
N PHE A 174 -11.68 13.04 -19.46
CA PHE A 174 -11.47 11.62 -19.17
C PHE A 174 -12.05 10.72 -20.26
N ALA A 175 -13.29 10.96 -20.67
CA ALA A 175 -13.98 10.18 -21.69
C ALA A 175 -13.26 10.27 -23.06
N SER A 176 -12.83 11.47 -23.46
CA SER A 176 -12.06 11.65 -24.69
C SER A 176 -10.72 10.91 -24.63
N ASN A 177 -9.97 11.07 -23.53
CA ASN A 177 -8.65 10.45 -23.38
C ASN A 177 -8.75 8.93 -23.31
N LEU A 178 -9.76 8.40 -22.62
CA LEU A 178 -10.00 6.97 -22.55
C LEU A 178 -10.37 6.38 -23.92
N THR A 179 -11.20 7.09 -24.70
CA THR A 179 -11.56 6.66 -26.05
C THR A 179 -10.31 6.53 -26.93
N VAL A 180 -9.39 7.50 -26.86
CA VAL A 180 -8.11 7.44 -27.57
C VAL A 180 -7.30 6.22 -27.14
N VAL A 181 -7.14 5.99 -25.83
CA VAL A 181 -6.38 4.83 -25.31
C VAL A 181 -6.97 3.50 -25.74
N LEU A 182 -8.28 3.32 -25.63
CA LEU A 182 -8.95 2.08 -26.03
C LEU A 182 -8.87 1.86 -27.55
N SER A 183 -9.05 2.92 -28.34
CA SER A 183 -8.90 2.83 -29.80
C SER A 183 -7.49 2.43 -30.21
N THR A 184 -6.46 2.93 -29.53
CA THR A 184 -5.07 2.51 -29.76
C THR A 184 -4.84 1.05 -29.39
N PHE A 185 -5.41 0.57 -28.26
CA PHE A 185 -5.32 -0.83 -27.88
C PHE A 185 -6.01 -1.75 -28.90
N GLU A 186 -7.15 -1.33 -29.45
CA GLU A 186 -7.89 -2.06 -30.48
C GLU A 186 -7.14 -2.07 -31.82
N ALA A 187 -6.55 -0.93 -32.23
CA ALA A 187 -5.78 -0.82 -33.46
C ALA A 187 -4.48 -1.63 -33.46
N GLN A 188 -3.98 -2.01 -32.28
CA GLN A 188 -2.77 -2.79 -32.09
C GLN A 188 -3.07 -4.08 -31.32
N PRO A 189 -3.77 -5.07 -31.90
CA PRO A 189 -4.08 -6.32 -31.22
C PRO A 189 -2.79 -7.06 -30.83
N LEU A 190 -2.82 -7.68 -29.65
CA LEU A 190 -1.71 -8.52 -29.17
C LEU A 190 -1.72 -9.87 -29.88
N SER A 191 -0.56 -10.45 -30.13
CA SER A 191 -0.41 -11.80 -30.67
C SER A 191 -0.42 -12.85 -29.55
N ASP A 192 -0.77 -14.10 -29.86
CA ASP A 192 -0.76 -15.22 -28.91
C ASP A 192 0.63 -15.49 -28.28
N ALA A 193 1.70 -15.01 -28.93
CA ALA A 193 3.06 -15.06 -28.38
C ALA A 193 3.29 -14.07 -27.24
N ASP A 194 2.60 -12.93 -27.24
CA ASP A 194 2.77 -11.84 -26.26
C ASP A 194 2.16 -12.19 -24.90
N GLY A 195 1.26 -13.19 -24.85
CA GLY A 195 0.60 -13.66 -23.62
C GLY A 195 1.40 -14.69 -22.81
N LYS A 196 2.44 -15.31 -23.39
CA LYS A 196 3.17 -16.45 -22.79
C LYS A 196 4.26 -16.08 -21.80
N HIS A 197 4.64 -14.80 -21.69
CA HIS A 197 5.62 -14.33 -20.72
C HIS A 197 5.11 -14.27 -19.26
N ASN A 198 3.85 -14.65 -19.00
CA ASN A 198 3.24 -14.61 -17.67
C ASN A 198 3.26 -15.93 -16.90
N ASN A 199 4.08 -16.92 -17.29
CA ASN A 199 4.25 -18.14 -16.49
C ASN A 199 5.04 -17.82 -15.21
N LEU A 200 4.29 -17.54 -14.14
CA LEU A 200 4.69 -17.19 -12.78
C LEU A 200 5.53 -18.26 -12.03
N GLU A 201 6.12 -19.25 -12.71
CA GLU A 201 6.76 -20.39 -12.04
C GLU A 201 8.28 -20.23 -11.84
N GLN A 202 8.92 -19.19 -12.38
CA GLN A 202 10.39 -19.01 -12.27
C GLN A 202 10.83 -17.55 -12.13
N GLU A 203 10.32 -16.80 -11.16
CA GLU A 203 10.84 -15.46 -10.88
C GLU A 203 10.91 -15.19 -9.37
N GLU A 204 11.78 -15.91 -8.65
CA GLU A 204 12.19 -15.53 -7.29
C GLU A 204 13.10 -14.27 -7.30
N ASP A 205 13.69 -13.92 -8.46
CA ASP A 205 14.65 -12.82 -8.63
C ASP A 205 14.19 -11.69 -9.58
N ALA A 206 12.96 -11.73 -10.11
CA ALA A 206 12.48 -10.58 -10.88
C ALA A 206 12.33 -9.40 -9.93
N ALA A 207 12.97 -8.28 -10.27
CA ALA A 207 12.78 -7.02 -9.58
C ALA A 207 11.30 -6.63 -9.66
N PHE A 208 10.52 -7.02 -8.65
CA PHE A 208 9.09 -6.73 -8.56
C PHE A 208 8.92 -5.20 -8.53
N ASN A 209 8.55 -4.63 -9.67
CA ASN A 209 8.24 -3.22 -9.76
C ASN A 209 6.87 -2.98 -9.13
N ILE A 210 6.87 -2.39 -7.93
CA ILE A 210 5.66 -2.10 -7.15
C ILE A 210 4.84 -0.95 -7.78
N LYS A 211 5.44 -0.20 -8.70
CA LYS A 211 4.81 0.92 -9.42
C LYS A 211 5.06 0.80 -10.92
N TYR A 212 4.19 1.47 -11.69
CA TYR A 212 4.34 1.60 -13.13
C TYR A 212 5.70 2.19 -13.54
N LEU A 213 6.27 1.67 -14.64
CA LEU A 213 7.49 2.17 -15.25
C LEU A 213 7.16 3.32 -16.21
N THR A 214 6.87 4.48 -15.64
CA THR A 214 6.33 5.64 -16.38
C THR A 214 7.33 6.34 -17.31
N SER A 215 8.40 5.71 -17.79
CA SER A 215 9.31 6.39 -18.73
C SER A 215 8.74 6.39 -20.14
N SER A 216 8.75 7.55 -20.82
CA SER A 216 8.25 7.65 -22.20
C SER A 216 8.99 6.72 -23.17
N LYS A 217 10.27 6.41 -22.89
CA LYS A 217 11.11 5.48 -23.67
C LYS A 217 10.59 4.04 -23.67
N LEU A 218 9.89 3.63 -22.62
CA LEU A 218 9.37 2.28 -22.47
C LEU A 218 7.99 2.09 -23.08
N MET A 219 7.33 3.19 -23.47
CA MET A 219 5.94 3.19 -23.90
C MET A 219 5.65 2.19 -25.03
N GLY A 220 6.52 2.10 -26.03
CA GLY A 220 6.36 1.15 -27.14
C GLY A 220 6.48 -0.32 -26.72
N LEU A 221 7.23 -0.61 -25.66
CA LEU A 221 7.37 -1.95 -25.09
C LEU A 221 6.18 -2.27 -24.17
N GLU A 222 5.80 -1.34 -23.29
CA GLU A 222 4.64 -1.49 -22.40
C GLU A 222 3.35 -1.73 -23.19
N LEU A 223 3.17 -1.07 -24.35
CA LEU A 223 2.03 -1.30 -25.23
C LEU A 223 1.97 -2.72 -25.81
N LYS A 224 3.08 -3.44 -25.90
CA LYS A 224 3.08 -4.85 -26.35
C LYS A 224 2.90 -5.84 -25.21
N ASP A 225 2.95 -5.38 -23.96
CA ASP A 225 2.77 -6.23 -22.80
C ASP A 225 1.28 -6.41 -22.46
N ALA A 226 0.84 -7.67 -22.50
CA ALA A 226 -0.52 -8.06 -22.11
C ALA A 226 -0.84 -7.76 -20.64
N SER A 227 0.16 -7.87 -19.74
CA SER A 227 0.01 -7.58 -18.31
C SER A 227 -0.24 -6.09 -18.09
N PHE A 228 0.59 -5.23 -18.68
CA PHE A 228 0.38 -3.78 -18.66
C PHE A 228 -1.01 -3.36 -19.14
N ARG A 229 -1.45 -3.82 -20.33
CA ARG A 229 -2.80 -3.47 -20.84
C ARG A 229 -3.90 -3.96 -19.91
N ARG A 230 -3.76 -5.16 -19.35
CA ARG A 230 -4.71 -5.72 -18.37
C ARG A 230 -4.82 -4.83 -17.14
N HIS A 231 -3.71 -4.32 -16.60
CA HIS A 231 -3.74 -3.41 -15.46
C HIS A 231 -4.56 -2.14 -15.75
N ILE A 232 -4.35 -1.50 -16.91
CA ILE A 232 -5.12 -0.31 -17.31
C ILE A 232 -6.61 -0.65 -17.48
N LEU A 233 -6.94 -1.77 -18.12
CA LEU A 233 -8.33 -2.19 -18.31
C LEU A 233 -9.02 -2.54 -16.98
N VAL A 234 -8.30 -3.20 -16.06
CA VAL A 234 -8.82 -3.50 -14.71
C VAL A 234 -9.06 -2.21 -13.93
N GLN A 235 -8.18 -1.21 -14.01
CA GLN A 235 -8.44 0.12 -13.45
C GLN A 235 -9.72 0.75 -14.03
N CYS A 236 -9.94 0.62 -15.34
CA CYS A 236 -11.18 1.08 -15.98
C CYS A 236 -12.41 0.34 -15.44
N LEU A 237 -12.34 -0.99 -15.29
CA LEU A 237 -13.43 -1.80 -14.75
C LEU A 237 -13.77 -1.42 -13.30
N ILE A 238 -12.76 -1.27 -12.44
CA ILE A 238 -12.94 -0.82 -11.04
C ILE A 238 -13.59 0.57 -11.02
N PHE A 239 -13.14 1.48 -11.88
CA PHE A 239 -13.69 2.82 -11.99
C PHE A 239 -15.16 2.79 -12.45
N PHE A 240 -15.49 2.02 -13.49
CA PHE A 240 -16.86 1.90 -13.98
C PHE A 240 -17.80 1.22 -12.98
N ASP A 241 -17.31 0.24 -12.24
CA ASP A 241 -18.06 -0.38 -11.14
C ASP A 241 -18.42 0.66 -10.06
N TYR A 242 -17.45 1.48 -9.66
CA TYR A 242 -17.70 2.62 -8.77
C TYR A 242 -18.78 3.57 -9.31
N LEU A 243 -18.78 3.89 -10.61
CA LEU A 243 -19.81 4.73 -11.22
C LEU A 243 -21.20 4.12 -11.15
N LYS A 244 -21.34 2.81 -11.37
CA LYS A 244 -22.63 2.10 -11.28
C LYS A 244 -23.23 2.25 -9.88
N HIS A 245 -22.41 2.05 -8.85
CA HIS A 245 -22.86 2.18 -7.47
C HIS A 245 -23.22 3.63 -7.09
N LEU A 246 -22.57 4.62 -7.69
CA LEU A 246 -22.94 6.04 -7.51
C LEU A 246 -24.31 6.35 -8.15
N GLY A 247 -24.56 5.83 -9.35
CA GLY A 247 -25.82 6.01 -10.08
C GLY A 247 -27.04 5.39 -9.38
N VAL A 248 -26.85 4.25 -8.73
CA VAL A 248 -27.89 3.62 -7.89
C VAL A 248 -28.16 4.43 -6.61
N SER A 249 -27.12 5.00 -5.99
CA SER A 249 -27.24 5.79 -4.76
C SER A 249 -27.93 7.14 -4.98
N HIS A 250 -27.75 7.76 -6.15
CA HIS A 250 -28.43 9.01 -6.51
C HIS A 250 -29.94 8.82 -6.74
N CYS A 251 -30.39 7.62 -7.12
CA CYS A 251 -31.81 7.29 -7.24
C CYS A 251 -32.50 7.02 -5.89
N LEU A 252 -31.74 6.70 -4.84
CA LEU A 252 -32.25 6.50 -3.47
C LEU A 252 -32.23 7.78 -2.62
N SER A 253 -31.82 8.91 -3.20
CA SER A 253 -31.66 10.20 -2.51
C SER A 253 -32.58 11.30 -3.06
N ILE A 254 -33.66 10.93 -3.74
CA ILE A 254 -34.73 11.86 -4.13
C ILE A 254 -35.83 11.75 -3.05
N PRO A 255 -36.19 12.84 -2.36
CA PRO A 255 -37.25 12.83 -1.35
C PRO A 255 -38.63 12.50 -1.92
#